data_AF-A0A2E5BXN1-F1
#
_entry.id   AF-A0A2E5BXN1-F1
#
_cell.length_a   1.000
_cell.length_b   1.000
_cell.length_c   1.000
_cell.angle_alpha   90.00
_cell.angle_beta   90.00
_cell.angle_gamma   90.00
#
_symmetry.space_group_name_H-M   'P 1'
#
loop_
_entity.id
_entity.type
_entity.pdbx_description
1 polymer ?
#
loop_
_entity_poly.entity_id
_entity_poly.type
_entity_poly.pdbx_seq_one_letter_code
_entity_poly.pdbx_strand_id
1 'polypeptide(L)'
;MDDPQSCIFCEIISDKSSAKFHYRSEDFVVFENNLNWLPTQLLIVPANHLTQYKLWNSGELLSKMGKCANDLGKKLCPNGYRI
;
A
#
# COMPACT_ATOMS: atom_id res chain seq x y z
N MET A 1 -16.42 7.17 -5.83
CA MET A 1 -16.01 6.79 -4.46
C MET A 1 -14.87 7.72 -4.11
N ASP A 2 -15.20 8.94 -3.71
CA ASP A 2 -14.22 10.01 -3.46
C ASP A 2 -14.38 10.58 -2.04
N ASP A 3 -15.18 9.91 -1.21
CA ASP A 3 -15.41 10.28 0.19
C ASP A 3 -14.49 9.46 1.10
N PRO A 4 -13.52 10.10 1.78
CA PRO A 4 -12.62 9.45 2.72
C PRO A 4 -13.32 8.74 3.88
N GLN A 5 -14.54 9.17 4.25
CA GLN A 5 -15.26 8.61 5.41
C GLN A 5 -15.76 7.18 5.17
N SER A 6 -15.88 6.75 3.91
CA SER A 6 -16.31 5.40 3.52
C SER A 6 -15.14 4.48 3.10
N CYS A 7 -13.90 4.96 3.24
CA CYS A 7 -12.73 4.27 2.72
C CYS A 7 -12.06 3.39 3.78
N ILE A 8 -12.13 2.07 3.59
CA ILE A 8 -11.46 1.09 4.46
C ILE A 8 -9.95 1.31 4.60
N PHE A 9 -9.28 1.79 3.56
CA PHE A 9 -7.85 2.11 3.66
C PHE A 9 -7.59 3.31 4.58
N CYS A 10 -8.47 4.31 4.58
CA CYS A 10 -8.37 5.43 5.53
C CYS A 10 -8.63 4.96 6.97
N GLU A 11 -9.53 4.01 7.18
CA GLU A 11 -9.74 3.39 8.50
C GLU A 11 -8.50 2.61 8.97
N ILE A 12 -7.86 1.84 8.09
CA ILE A 12 -6.62 1.13 8.38
C ILE A 12 -5.49 2.12 8.72
N ILE A 13 -5.32 3.17 7.91
CA ILE A 13 -4.28 4.19 8.13
C ILE A 13 -4.52 4.96 9.44
N SER A 14 -5.78 5.17 9.84
CA SER A 14 -6.15 5.84 11.09
C SER A 14 -6.28 4.89 12.29
N ASP A 15 -5.82 3.64 12.16
CA ASP A 15 -5.84 2.63 13.21
C ASP A 15 -7.26 2.27 13.73
N LYS A 16 -8.31 2.62 12.97
CA LYS A 16 -9.71 2.24 13.24
C LYS A 16 -10.02 0.81 12.79
N SER A 17 -9.24 0.30 11.84
CA SER A 17 -9.30 -1.08 11.36
C SER A 17 -7.92 -1.71 11.43
N SER A 18 -7.83 -2.97 11.89
CA SER A 18 -6.55 -3.63 12.11
C SER A 18 -5.93 -4.12 10.80
N ALA A 19 -4.64 -3.88 10.63
CA ALA A 19 -3.82 -4.48 9.58
C ALA A 19 -2.39 -4.75 10.08
N LYS A 20 -1.70 -5.72 9.47
CA LYS A 20 -0.30 -5.99 9.77
C LYS A 20 0.59 -5.17 8.85
N PHE A 21 1.18 -4.10 9.40
CA PHE A 21 2.05 -3.20 8.66
C PHE A 21 3.48 -3.76 8.51
N HIS A 22 4.05 -3.55 7.32
CA HIS A 22 5.45 -3.82 6.98
C HIS A 22 6.26 -2.52 6.84
N TYR A 23 5.57 -1.41 6.52
CA TYR A 23 6.17 -0.09 6.34
C TYR A 23 5.15 1.00 6.64
N ARG A 24 5.60 2.10 7.26
CA ARG A 24 4.79 3.30 7.51
C ARG A 24 5.67 4.53 7.36
N SER A 25 5.20 5.51 6.60
CA SER A 25 5.80 6.85 6.51
C SER A 25 4.71 7.90 6.30
N GLU A 26 5.13 9.16 6.15
CA GLU A 26 4.24 10.28 5.82
C GLU A 26 3.69 10.18 4.38
N ASP A 27 4.41 9.51 3.47
CA ASP A 27 4.04 9.42 2.06
C ASP A 27 3.08 8.24 1.79
N PHE A 28 3.38 7.06 2.33
CA PHE A 28 2.62 5.83 2.09
C PHE A 28 2.83 4.77 3.18
N VAL A 29 1.97 3.76 3.16
CA VAL A 29 2.01 2.62 4.07
C VAL A 29 2.02 1.32 3.29
N VAL A 30 2.54 0.26 3.90
CA VAL A 30 2.48 -1.10 3.35
C VAL A 30 1.95 -2.06 4.40
N PHE A 31 0.93 -2.84 4.06
CA PHE A 31 0.35 -3.83 4.97
C PHE A 31 -0.15 -5.08 4.22
N GLU A 32 -0.38 -6.15 4.96
CA GLU A 32 -0.88 -7.43 4.42
C GLU A 32 -2.34 -7.31 3.93
N ASN A 33 -2.64 -7.90 2.78
CA ASN A 33 -4.00 -8.02 2.28
C ASN A 33 -4.76 -9.10 3.10
N ASN A 34 -6.01 -8.84 3.46
CA ASN A 34 -6.83 -9.78 4.24
C ASN A 34 -7.40 -10.96 3.42
N LEU A 35 -7.33 -10.91 2.08
CA LEU A 35 -7.90 -11.93 1.21
C LEU A 35 -7.08 -13.24 1.21
N ASN A 36 -5.82 -13.21 1.66
CA ASN A 36 -4.95 -14.37 1.86
C ASN A 36 -4.87 -15.36 0.69
N TRP A 37 -5.02 -14.90 -0.56
CA TRP A 37 -4.98 -15.76 -1.75
C TRP A 37 -3.59 -16.26 -2.11
N LEU A 38 -2.56 -15.51 -1.70
CA LEU A 38 -1.17 -15.81 -1.93
C LEU A 38 -0.43 -15.84 -0.58
N PRO A 39 0.64 -16.63 -0.43
CA PRO A 39 1.46 -16.64 0.79
C PRO A 39 2.00 -15.26 1.17
N THR A 40 2.29 -14.43 0.16
CA THR A 40 2.68 -13.03 0.31
C THR A 40 1.81 -12.17 -0.60
N GLN A 41 0.98 -11.32 -0.01
CA GLN A 41 0.17 -10.34 -0.73
C GLN A 41 0.14 -9.04 0.07
N LEU A 42 0.85 -8.03 -0.42
CA LEU A 42 0.97 -6.73 0.25
C LEU A 42 0.19 -5.66 -0.54
N LEU A 43 -0.38 -4.71 0.18
CA LEU A 43 -0.98 -3.51 -0.37
C LEU A 43 -0.08 -2.32 -0.02
N ILE A 44 0.29 -1.55 -1.04
CA ILE A 44 1.07 -0.32 -0.92
C ILE A 44 0.12 0.83 -1.20
N VAL A 45 -0.16 1.63 -0.18
CA VAL A 45 -1.28 2.58 -0.20
C VAL A 45 -0.77 3.97 0.21
N PRO A 46 -1.10 5.05 -0.53
CA PRO A 46 -0.78 6.41 -0.12
C PRO A 46 -1.30 6.71 1.30
N ALA A 47 -0.54 7.45 2.09
CA ALA A 47 -0.94 7.81 3.45
C ALA A 47 -2.13 8.78 3.44
N ASN A 48 -2.23 9.59 2.38
CA ASN A 48 -3.36 10.50 2.12
C ASN A 48 -4.34 9.89 1.13
N HIS A 49 -5.63 10.14 1.32
CA HIS A 49 -6.66 9.67 0.38
C HIS A 49 -6.48 10.33 -1.00
N LEU A 50 -6.20 9.51 -2.01
CA LEU A 50 -6.06 9.92 -3.40
C LEU A 50 -6.99 9.12 -4.29
N THR A 51 -7.59 9.80 -5.27
CA THR A 51 -8.24 9.11 -6.38
C THR A 51 -7.18 8.41 -7.23
N GLN A 52 -7.59 7.39 -7.99
CA GLN A 52 -6.69 6.71 -8.94
C GLN A 52 -6.02 7.70 -9.88
N TYR A 53 -6.78 8.65 -10.45
CA TYR A 53 -6.23 9.67 -11.33
C TYR A 53 -5.12 10.50 -10.65
N LYS A 54 -5.33 10.94 -9.41
CA LYS A 54 -4.32 11.71 -8.67
C LYS A 54 -3.09 10.89 -8.33
N LEU A 55 -3.28 9.63 -7.90
CA LEU A 55 -2.17 8.72 -7.63
C LEU A 55 -1.32 8.49 -8.88
N TRP A 56 -1.95 8.15 -10.01
CA TRP A 56 -1.24 7.85 -11.25
C TRP A 56 -0.56 9.06 -11.89
N ASN A 57 -1.00 10.28 -11.56
CA ASN A 57 -0.32 11.52 -11.97
C ASN A 57 0.73 11.99 -10.96
N SER A 58 0.94 11.30 -9.83
CA SER A 58 1.98 11.62 -8.85
C SER A 58 3.25 10.82 -9.11
N GLY A 59 4.09 11.30 -10.05
CA GLY A 59 5.29 10.59 -10.48
C GLY A 59 6.30 10.31 -9.36
N GLU A 60 6.49 11.27 -8.45
CA GLU A 60 7.41 11.10 -7.31
C GLU A 60 6.90 10.03 -6.33
N LEU A 61 5.62 10.10 -5.95
CA LEU A 61 5.01 9.13 -5.03
C LEU A 61 5.03 7.72 -5.62
N LEU A 62 4.67 7.56 -6.89
CA LEU A 62 4.74 6.28 -7.58
C LEU A 62 6.16 5.73 -7.62
N SER A 63 7.16 6.57 -7.86
CA SER A 63 8.57 6.15 -7.86
C SER A 63 8.99 5.62 -6.49
N LYS A 64 8.66 6.34 -5.41
CA LYS A 64 8.93 5.91 -4.03
C LYS A 64 8.21 4.60 -3.68
N MET A 65 6.92 4.50 -3.98
CA MET A 65 6.11 3.31 -3.73
C MET A 65 6.64 2.11 -4.53
N GLY A 66 6.96 2.28 -5.81
CA GLY A 66 7.49 1.21 -6.66
C GLY A 66 8.86 0.71 -6.21
N LYS A 67 9.75 1.60 -5.76
CA LYS A 67 11.04 1.19 -5.17
C LYS A 67 10.83 0.36 -3.90
N CYS A 68 9.95 0.81 -3.00
CA CYS A 68 9.62 0.06 -1.79
C CYS A 68 9.01 -1.31 -2.12
N ALA A 69 8.10 -1.37 -3.10
CA ALA A 69 7.50 -2.61 -3.59
C ALA A 69 8.57 -3.61 -4.06
N ASN A 70 9.54 -3.13 -4.84
CA ASN A 70 10.62 -3.94 -5.37
C ASN A 70 11.56 -4.45 -4.27
N ASP A 71 11.92 -3.59 -3.32
CA ASP A 71 12.79 -3.96 -2.19
C ASP A 71 12.11 -5.01 -1.29
N LEU A 72 10.82 -4.82 -0.98
CA LEU A 72 10.04 -5.79 -0.21
C LEU A 72 9.84 -7.10 -0.97
N GLY A 73 9.53 -7.03 -2.27
CA GLY A 73 9.40 -8.20 -3.13
C GLY A 73 10.67 -9.03 -3.16
N LYS A 74 11.84 -8.39 -3.35
CA LYS A 74 13.12 -9.08 -3.36
C LYS A 74 13.45 -9.73 -2.01
N LYS A 75 13.10 -9.06 -0.90
CA LYS A 75 13.34 -9.54 0.46
C LYS A 75 12.44 -10.72 0.83
N LEU A 76 11.14 -10.63 0.55
CA LEU A 76 10.15 -11.62 1.00
C LEU A 76 9.99 -12.78 0.01
N CYS A 77 10.24 -12.53 -1.28
CA CYS A 77 10.01 -13.47 -2.37
C CYS A 77 11.25 -13.53 -3.29
N PRO A 78 12.42 -14.01 -2.79
CA PRO A 78 13.69 -13.93 -3.53
C PRO A 78 13.70 -14.68 -4.87
N ASN A 79 12.78 -15.64 -5.04
CA ASN A 79 12.62 -16.48 -6.23
C ASN A 79 11.66 -15.89 -7.28
N GLY A 80 11.02 -14.75 -7.00
CA GLY A 80 10.13 -14.07 -7.94
C GLY A 80 8.92 -13.44 -7.26
N TYR A 81 8.49 -12.29 -7.78
CA TYR A 81 7.35 -11.52 -7.32
C TYR A 81 6.74 -10.71 -8.47
N ARG A 82 5.55 -10.18 -8.23
CA ARG A 82 4.88 -9.22 -9.11
C ARG A 82 4.55 -7.98 -8.29
N ILE A 83 4.78 -6.82 -8.88
CA ILE A 83 4.36 -5.51 -8.37
C ILE A 83 3.17 -5.07 -9.21
#